data_AF-X5YFK8-F1
#
_entry.id   AF-X5YFK8-F1
#
_cell.length_a   1.000
_cell.length_b   1.000
_cell.length_c   1.000
_cell.angle_alpha   90.00
_cell.angle_beta   90.00
_cell.angle_gamma   90.00
#
_symmetry.space_group_name_H-M   'P 1'
#
loop_
_entity.id
_entity.type
_entity.pdbx_description
1 polymer ?
#
loop_
_entity_poly.entity_id
_entity_poly.type
_entity_poly.pdbx_seq_one_letter_code
_entity_poly.pdbx_strand_id
1 'polypeptide(L)' 'MTRCAVNIVHNGADKADITVTWPDGGTRVISFSAGMPANSDSPSEFRFTREGSLNMIRVGVSERFEITDQLALGD' A
#
# COMPACT_ATOMS: atom_id res chain seq x y z
N MET A 1 4.61 -9.25 -19.32
CA MET A 1 4.04 -8.75 -18.05
C MET A 1 4.61 -7.36 -17.84
N THR A 2 3.76 -6.34 -17.86
CA THR A 2 4.17 -4.96 -17.59
C THR A 2 4.16 -4.75 -16.08
N ARG A 3 5.18 -4.07 -15.54
CA ARG A 3 5.28 -3.78 -14.10
C ARG A 3 4.26 -2.69 -13.73
N CYS A 4 3.70 -2.78 -12.52
CA CYS A 4 2.97 -1.66 -11.94
C CYS A 4 3.92 -0.48 -11.68
N ALA A 5 3.41 0.74 -11.77
CA ALA A 5 4.11 1.93 -11.28
C ALA A 5 3.74 2.20 -9.82
N VAL A 6 4.65 2.80 -9.07
CA VAL A 6 4.45 3.14 -7.66
C VAL A 6 4.87 4.60 -7.43
N ASN A 7 4.04 5.35 -6.73
CA ASN A 7 4.35 6.68 -6.23
C ASN A 7 4.09 6.74 -4.72
N ILE A 8 4.99 7.37 -3.97
CA ILE A 8 4.90 7.48 -2.51
C ILE A 8 4.89 8.95 -2.13
N VAL A 9 3.93 9.32 -1.28
CA VAL A 9 3.84 10.66 -0.68
C VAL A 9 3.96 10.50 0.83
N HIS A 10 5.06 10.98 1.42
CA HIS A 10 5.24 10.98 2.87
C HIS A 10 4.51 12.17 3.49
N ASN A 11 3.57 11.88 4.40
CA ASN A 11 2.67 12.85 5.01
C ASN A 11 3.04 13.17 6.48
N GLY A 12 4.33 13.05 6.81
CA GLY A 12 4.88 13.21 8.15
C GLY A 12 5.58 11.95 8.65
N ALA A 13 6.00 11.97 9.91
CA ALA A 13 6.63 10.82 10.55
C ALA A 13 5.68 9.62 10.53
N ASP A 14 6.17 8.48 10.03
CA ASP A 14 5.47 7.19 9.99
C ASP A 14 4.13 7.21 9.24
N LYS A 15 3.95 8.16 8.31
CA LYS A 15 2.74 8.32 7.49
C LYS A 15 3.11 8.44 6.02
N ALA A 16 2.45 7.67 5.19
CA ALA A 16 2.64 7.73 3.74
C ALA A 16 1.38 7.31 2.98
N ASP A 17 1.15 7.90 1.82
CA ASP A 17 0.18 7.40 0.85
C ASP A 17 0.94 6.77 -0.33
N ILE A 18 0.66 5.49 -0.58
CA ILE A 18 1.27 4.72 -1.65
C ILE A 18 0.24 4.54 -2.75
N THR A 19 0.53 5.10 -3.92
CA THR A 19 -0.29 4.91 -5.11
C THR A 19 0.33 3.84 -5.99
N VAL A 20 -0.41 2.76 -6.24
CA VAL A 20 -0.06 1.71 -7.20
C VAL A 20 -0.88 1.92 -8.46
N THR A 21 -0.23 1.99 -9.61
CA THR A 21 -0.88 2.11 -10.93
C THR A 21 -0.66 0.83 -11.73
N TRP A 22 -1.75 0.14 -12.09
CA TRP A 22 -1.68 -1.05 -12.94
C TRP A 22 -1.41 -0.66 -14.40
N PRO A 23 -0.88 -1.58 -15.23
CA PRO A 23 -0.63 -1.31 -16.64
C PRO A 23 -1.87 -0.96 -17.48
N ASP A 24 -3.06 -1.33 -17.01
CA ASP A 24 -4.34 -1.03 -17.67
C ASP A 24 -4.90 0.35 -17.29
N GLY A 25 -4.19 1.11 -16.44
CA GLY A 25 -4.53 2.46 -16.05
C GLY A 25 -5.36 2.57 -14.77
N GLY A 26 -5.79 1.46 -14.16
CA GLY A 26 -6.42 1.54 -12.86
C GLY A 26 -5.41 1.86 -11.74
N THR A 27 -5.91 2.33 -10.60
CA THR A 27 -5.09 2.73 -9.46
C THR A 27 -5.64 2.22 -8.13
N ARG A 28 -4.74 2.11 -7.16
CA ARG A 28 -5.06 1.90 -5.75
C ARG A 28 -4.20 2.84 -4.91
N VAL A 29 -4.81 3.55 -3.97
CA VAL A 29 -4.09 4.28 -2.92
C VAL A 29 -4.19 3.47 -1.63
N ILE A 30 -3.05 3.28 -0.96
CA ILE A 30 -2.93 2.63 0.34
C ILE A 30 -2.30 3.63 1.30
N SER A 31 -3.03 3.99 2.35
CA SER A 31 -2.56 4.92 3.37
C SER A 31 -1.90 4.16 4.52
N PHE A 32 -0.73 4.62 4.93
CA PHE A 32 0.01 4.19 6.11
C PHE A 32 -0.14 5.24 7.21
N SER A 33 -0.34 4.78 8.44
CA SER A 33 -0.35 5.62 9.64
C SER A 33 0.30 4.88 10.80
N ALA A 34 1.10 5.60 11.58
CA ALA A 34 1.88 5.04 12.69
C ALA A 34 2.70 3.82 12.26
N GLY A 35 3.28 3.88 11.06
CA GLY A 35 4.19 2.87 10.51
C GLY A 35 3.50 1.57 10.07
N MET A 36 2.18 1.58 9.94
CA MET A 36 1.36 0.41 9.61
C MET A 36 0.36 0.74 8.49
N PRO A 37 -0.06 -0.23 7.66
CA PRO A 37 -1.17 -0.06 6.74
C PRO A 37 -2.45 0.30 7.51
N ALA A 38 -3.14 1.35 7.08
CA ALA A 38 -4.30 1.89 7.77
C ALA A 38 -5.59 1.79 6.96
N ASN A 39 -5.54 2.07 5.65
CA ASN A 39 -6.73 2.07 4.78
C ASN A 39 -6.35 2.06 3.29
N SER A 40 -7.37 2.02 2.43
CA SER A 40 -7.26 2.29 0.99
C SER A 40 -8.30 3.30 0.50
N ASP A 41 -8.17 3.76 -0.75
CA ASP A 41 -9.20 4.56 -1.44
C ASP A 41 -10.42 3.74 -1.94
N SER A 42 -10.47 2.44 -1.62
CA SER A 42 -11.65 1.58 -1.87
C SER A 42 -12.58 1.54 -0.67
N PRO A 43 -13.91 1.47 -0.87
CA PRO A 43 -14.85 1.15 0.21
C PRO A 43 -14.83 -0.34 0.61
N SER A 44 -14.02 -1.17 -0.05
CA SER A 44 -13.94 -2.60 0.22
C SER A 44 -13.25 -2.87 1.56
N GLU A 45 -13.49 -4.07 2.12
CA GLU A 45 -12.83 -4.51 3.35
C GLU A 45 -11.30 -4.43 3.20
N PHE A 46 -10.65 -3.77 4.17
CA PHE A 46 -9.21 -3.63 4.24
C PHE A 46 -8.67 -4.54 5.36
N ARG A 47 -7.80 -5.48 5.00
CA ARG A 47 -7.14 -6.38 5.94
C ARG A 47 -5.65 -6.39 5.68
N PHE A 48 -4.85 -6.55 6.72
CA PHE A 48 -3.43 -6.76 6.54
C PHE A 48 -2.86 -7.71 7.59
N THR A 49 -1.75 -8.35 7.22
CA THR A 49 -0.85 -9.06 8.13
C THR A 49 0.56 -8.52 7.93
N ARG A 50 1.39 -8.55 8.97
CA ARG A 50 2.79 -8.12 8.90
C ARG A 50 3.71 -9.26 9.27
N GLU A 51 4.71 -9.50 8.42
CA GLU A 51 5.78 -10.48 8.63
C GLU A 51 7.13 -9.75 8.57
N GLY A 52 7.70 -9.45 9.74
CA GLY A 52 8.90 -8.60 9.83
C GLY A 52 8.63 -7.20 9.26
N SER A 53 9.36 -6.83 8.22
CA SER A 53 9.19 -5.56 7.50
C SER A 53 8.29 -5.62 6.26
N LEU A 54 7.66 -6.78 6.01
CA LEU A 54 6.73 -6.96 4.90
C LEU A 54 5.28 -6.79 5.37
N ASN A 55 4.56 -5.87 4.74
CA ASN A 55 3.13 -5.68 4.94
C ASN A 55 2.36 -6.37 3.80
N MET A 56 1.59 -7.41 4.15
CA MET A 56 0.71 -8.12 3.24
C MET A 56 -0.70 -7.57 3.39
N ILE A 57 -1.17 -6.82 2.40
CA ILE A 57 -2.42 -6.07 2.44
C ILE A 57 -3.41 -6.70 1.46
N ARG A 58 -4.68 -6.81 1.88
CA ARG A 58 -5.80 -7.26 1.06
C ARG A 58 -6.88 -6.20 1.04
N VAL A 59 -7.37 -5.90 -0.17
CA VAL A 59 -8.49 -4.98 -0.39
C VAL A 59 -9.57 -5.75 -1.13
N GLY A 60 -10.71 -5.94 -0.46
CA GLY A 60 -11.77 -6.80 -0.95
C GLY A 60 -11.31 -8.25 -1.14
N VAL A 61 -11.84 -8.91 -2.18
CA VAL A 61 -11.62 -10.35 -2.41
C VAL A 61 -10.44 -10.66 -3.34
N SER A 62 -10.05 -9.71 -4.20
CA SER A 62 -9.16 -9.96 -5.34
C SER A 62 -7.80 -9.26 -5.23
N GLU A 63 -7.71 -8.14 -4.52
CA GLU A 63 -6.48 -7.35 -4.50
C GLU A 63 -5.58 -7.76 -3.34
N ARG A 64 -4.31 -8.01 -3.64
CA ARG A 64 -3.24 -8.26 -2.68
C ARG A 64 -2.04 -7.38 -3.01
N PHE A 65 -1.51 -6.71 -2.00
CA PHE A 65 -0.31 -5.89 -2.09
C PHE A 65 0.71 -6.37 -1.07
N GLU A 66 1.98 -6.34 -1.49
CA GLU A 66 3.14 -6.66 -0.66
C GLU A 66 4.02 -5.43 -0.65
N ILE A 67 4.04 -4.74 0.49
CA ILE A 67 4.70 -3.44 0.64
C ILE A 67 5.68 -3.54 1.80
N THR A 68 6.96 -3.34 1.51
CA THR A 68 7.99 -3.30 2.54
C THR A 68 7.98 -1.96 3.28
N ASP A 69 8.41 -1.95 4.53
CA ASP A 69 8.61 -0.71 5.29
C ASP A 69 9.58 0.23 4.58
N GLN A 70 10.64 -0.31 3.97
CA GLN A 70 11.59 0.46 3.15
C GLN A 70 10.90 1.22 2.01
N LEU A 71 9.92 0.60 1.33
CA LEU A 71 9.17 1.27 0.27
C LEU A 71 8.20 2.31 0.84
N ALA A 72 7.54 1.98 1.96
CA ALA A 72 6.49 2.83 2.54
C ALA A 72 7.05 4.05 3.29
N LEU A 73 8.16 3.87 4.01
CA LEU A 73 8.66 4.79 5.03
C LEU A 73 10.16 5.10 4.90
N GLY A 74 10.92 4.28 4.17
CA GLY A 74 12.36 4.49 3.94
C GLY A 74 13.30 3.87 4.97
N ASP A 75 12.78 3.03 5.87
CA ASP A 75 13.55 2.28 6.89
C ASP A 75 14.28 1.03 6.35
#